data_AF-A0A7I7VNJ8-F1
#
_entry.id   AF-A0A7I7VNJ8-F1
#
_cell.length_a   1.000
_cell.length_b   1.000
_cell.length_c   1.000
_cell.angle_alpha   90.00
_cell.angle_beta   90.00
_cell.angle_gamma   90.00
#
_symmetry.space_group_name_H-M   'P 1'
#
loop_
_entity.id
_entity.type
_entity.pdbx_description
1 polymer ?
#
loop_
_entity_poly.entity_id
_entity_poly.type
_entity_poly.pdbx_seq_one_letter_code
_entity_poly.pdbx_strand_id
1 'polypeptide(L)'
;MTLKNKGLQFKATVVQWGPVPPAGGPSRVRYLDVNGRRALQVADDKFAAVMQMLDAQRGSVPVMHMPLMEDDDDARLRIQSRLRAQWDEFTTTLSPDLLQEIEPRIRKSEKSAVAALNFLEDHNLSETAHEAIHRAAFVRRGLFGCPITFRDGDFWTSCSIRMSHIRIGMSAGLTSEFECSVCDRLVDECDHTTGLTYDKVAERDSAGDCTVCKSKDCEHRIGSTYPILAYGNARNVMAHEVSMVARPRYPQARFTELTLDLSNSRRYEILKWGAEQGYLHCDGCLGPCKGFSGMADAEP
;
A
#
# COMPACT_ATOMS: atom_id res chain seq x y z
N MET A 1 25.74 -14.54 24.78
CA MET A 1 25.68 -14.49 23.30
C MET A 1 25.36 -13.05 22.94
N THR A 2 26.35 -12.26 22.51
CA THR A 2 26.17 -10.83 22.21
C THR A 2 25.43 -10.73 20.88
N LEU A 3 24.15 -10.36 20.90
CA LEU A 3 23.39 -10.04 19.69
C LEU A 3 24.10 -8.86 19.02
N LYS A 4 24.78 -9.10 17.88
CA LYS A 4 25.31 -8.02 17.05
C LYS A 4 24.12 -7.18 16.59
N ASN A 5 24.15 -5.88 16.87
CA ASN A 5 23.13 -4.95 16.41
C ASN A 5 23.13 -4.97 14.87
N LYS A 6 22.12 -5.61 14.27
CA LYS A 6 22.01 -5.76 12.80
C LYS A 6 21.54 -4.47 12.12
N GLY A 7 21.22 -3.43 12.90
CA GLY A 7 20.56 -2.22 12.41
C GLY A 7 19.13 -2.48 11.97
N LEU A 8 18.40 -1.41 11.64
CA LEU A 8 17.05 -1.48 11.10
C LEU A 8 17.08 -2.15 9.71
N GLN A 9 16.28 -3.20 9.52
CA GLN A 9 16.06 -3.82 8.23
C GLN A 9 14.69 -3.45 7.68
N PHE A 10 14.58 -3.38 6.36
CA PHE A 10 13.34 -3.01 5.67
C PHE A 10 13.14 -3.86 4.42
N LYS A 11 11.87 -4.03 4.04
CA LYS A 11 11.46 -4.50 2.71
C LYS A 11 10.79 -3.34 1.98
N ALA A 12 11.11 -3.17 0.70
CA ALA A 12 10.58 -2.10 -0.11
C ALA A 12 10.14 -2.61 -1.47
N THR A 13 9.16 -1.92 -2.06
CA THR A 13 8.84 -2.05 -3.47
C THR A 13 9.69 -1.06 -4.25
N VAL A 14 10.37 -1.51 -5.31
CA VAL A 14 11.20 -0.65 -6.18
C VAL A 14 10.45 -0.26 -7.45
N VAL A 15 9.79 -1.24 -8.08
CA VAL A 15 8.99 -1.05 -9.29
C VAL A 15 7.70 -1.85 -9.13
N GLN A 16 6.60 -1.34 -9.68
CA GLN A 16 5.36 -2.08 -9.80
C GLN A 16 5.06 -2.38 -11.25
N TRP A 17 4.51 -3.56 -11.50
CA TRP A 17 3.96 -3.90 -12.80
C TRP A 17 2.76 -3.02 -13.12
N GLY A 18 2.67 -2.55 -14.37
CA GLY A 18 1.62 -1.65 -14.84
C GLY A 18 2.17 -0.40 -15.53
N PRO A 19 1.32 0.60 -15.80
CA PRO A 19 1.70 1.82 -16.51
C PRO A 19 2.82 2.57 -15.77
N VAL A 20 3.88 2.91 -16.49
CA VAL A 20 4.98 3.73 -15.97
C VAL A 20 4.46 5.16 -15.72
N PRO A 21 4.57 5.70 -14.51
CA PRO A 21 4.18 7.08 -14.25
C PRO A 21 5.00 8.05 -15.11
N PRO A 22 4.40 9.15 -15.61
CA PRO A 22 5.16 10.19 -16.29
C PRO A 22 6.30 10.71 -15.40
N ALA A 23 7.45 11.00 -16.03
CA ALA A 23 8.66 11.39 -15.31
C ALA A 23 8.52 12.74 -14.58
N GLY A 24 7.71 13.67 -15.11
CA GLY A 24 7.53 15.00 -14.54
C GLY A 24 6.46 15.82 -15.26
N GLY A 25 6.38 17.11 -14.91
CA GLY A 25 5.53 18.09 -15.57
C GLY A 25 4.02 17.90 -15.40
N PRO A 26 3.20 18.60 -16.20
CA PRO A 26 1.74 18.57 -16.09
C PRO A 26 1.11 17.18 -16.23
N SER A 27 1.69 16.33 -17.08
CA SER A 27 1.24 14.95 -17.26
C SER A 27 1.43 14.12 -15.99
N ARG A 28 2.54 14.30 -15.26
CA ARG A 28 2.75 13.64 -13.97
C ARG A 28 1.73 14.13 -12.94
N VAL A 29 1.53 15.45 -12.84
CA VAL A 29 0.55 16.03 -11.90
C VAL A 29 -0.85 15.46 -12.14
N ARG A 30 -1.30 15.42 -13.40
CA ARG A 30 -2.60 14.85 -13.77
C ARG A 30 -2.67 13.35 -13.47
N TYR A 31 -1.61 12.59 -13.76
CA TYR A 31 -1.54 11.17 -13.45
C TYR A 31 -1.68 10.91 -11.94
N LEU A 32 -0.96 11.66 -11.12
CA LEU A 32 -1.00 11.55 -9.66
C LEU A 32 -2.40 11.90 -9.13
N ASP A 33 -2.98 13.02 -9.58
CA ASP A 33 -4.32 13.46 -9.15
C ASP A 33 -5.41 12.43 -9.51
N VAL A 34 -5.47 11.99 -10.76
CA VAL A 34 -6.49 11.02 -11.22
C VAL A 34 -6.38 9.69 -10.46
N ASN A 35 -5.16 9.14 -10.32
CA ASN A 35 -4.98 7.88 -9.62
C ASN A 35 -5.20 8.02 -8.11
N GLY A 36 -4.81 9.16 -7.53
CA GLY A 36 -5.03 9.49 -6.14
C GLY A 36 -6.51 9.58 -5.78
N ARG A 37 -7.30 10.36 -6.53
CA ARG A 37 -8.75 10.47 -6.34
C ARG A 37 -9.46 9.14 -6.53
N ARG A 38 -9.08 8.36 -7.56
CA ARG A 38 -9.64 7.02 -7.77
C ARG A 38 -9.34 6.10 -6.58
N ALA A 39 -8.11 6.10 -6.08
CA ALA A 39 -7.73 5.29 -4.93
C ALA A 39 -8.50 5.73 -3.66
N LEU A 40 -8.66 7.04 -3.45
CA LEU A 40 -9.43 7.59 -2.33
C LEU A 40 -10.91 7.18 -2.40
N GLN A 41 -11.54 7.30 -3.58
CA GLN A 41 -12.91 6.86 -3.78
C GLN A 41 -13.09 5.37 -3.44
N VAL A 42 -12.17 4.52 -3.91
CA VAL A 42 -12.22 3.08 -3.58
C VAL A 42 -12.03 2.85 -2.08
N ALA A 43 -11.18 3.65 -1.41
CA ALA A 43 -11.02 3.56 0.03
C ALA A 43 -12.34 3.86 0.75
N ASP A 44 -13.04 4.91 0.33
CA ASP A 44 -14.30 5.38 0.91
C ASP A 44 -15.45 4.41 0.65
N ASP A 45 -15.62 3.95 -0.59
CA ASP A 45 -16.66 2.99 -0.94
C ASP A 45 -16.55 1.70 -0.12
N LYS A 46 -15.32 1.20 0.04
CA LYS A 46 -15.07 -0.03 0.80
C LYS A 46 -15.22 0.18 2.30
N PHE A 47 -14.80 1.33 2.81
CA PHE A 47 -15.03 1.69 4.22
C PHE A 47 -16.53 1.81 4.52
N ALA A 48 -17.27 2.55 3.68
CA ALA A 48 -18.71 2.74 3.82
C ALA A 48 -19.45 1.40 3.78
N ALA A 49 -19.08 0.48 2.89
CA ALA A 49 -19.66 -0.86 2.84
C ALA A 49 -19.43 -1.65 4.15
N VAL A 50 -18.23 -1.56 4.75
CA VAL A 50 -17.95 -2.17 6.06
C VAL A 50 -18.80 -1.54 7.15
N MET A 51 -18.90 -0.20 7.18
CA MET A 51 -19.72 0.48 8.18
C MET A 51 -21.21 0.18 8.03
N GLN A 52 -21.70 -0.05 6.81
CA GLN A 52 -23.07 -0.50 6.54
C GLN A 52 -23.30 -1.94 7.03
N MET A 53 -22.32 -2.82 6.88
CA MET A 53 -22.38 -4.20 7.41
C MET A 53 -22.41 -4.23 8.95
N LEU A 54 -21.71 -3.28 9.57
CA LEU A 54 -21.72 -3.09 11.02
C LEU A 54 -22.95 -2.28 11.49
N ASP A 55 -23.85 -1.83 10.61
CA ASP A 55 -24.88 -0.83 10.91
C ASP A 55 -25.89 -1.30 11.97
N ALA A 56 -26.23 -2.60 11.98
CA ALA A 56 -27.07 -3.21 13.01
C ALA A 56 -26.46 -3.12 14.43
N GLN A 57 -25.14 -2.88 14.52
CA GLN A 57 -24.39 -2.70 15.75
C GLN A 57 -23.65 -1.34 15.77
N ARG A 58 -24.06 -0.36 14.94
CA ARG A 58 -23.29 0.88 14.74
C ARG A 58 -23.06 1.70 16.00
N GLY A 59 -24.03 1.66 16.92
CA GLY A 59 -23.96 2.38 18.20
C GLY A 59 -22.91 1.83 19.16
N SER A 60 -22.39 0.62 18.94
CA SER A 60 -21.38 -0.01 19.78
C SER A 60 -20.01 -0.12 19.13
N VAL A 61 -19.86 0.26 17.85
CA VAL A 61 -18.54 0.29 17.20
C VAL A 61 -17.64 1.25 17.99
N PRO A 62 -16.49 0.79 18.53
CA PRO A 62 -15.58 1.67 19.24
C PRO A 62 -15.18 2.84 18.33
N VAL A 63 -15.20 4.07 18.85
CA VAL A 63 -14.84 5.27 18.10
C VAL A 63 -13.56 5.86 18.68
N MET A 64 -12.62 6.20 17.81
CA MET A 64 -11.49 7.03 18.19
C MET A 64 -11.94 8.48 18.23
N HIS A 65 -12.19 9.00 19.42
CA HIS A 65 -12.45 10.42 19.62
C HIS A 65 -11.13 11.16 19.84
N MET A 66 -10.83 12.11 18.95
CA MET A 66 -9.97 13.28 19.15
C MET A 66 -8.44 13.08 19.12
N PRO A 67 -7.69 14.12 18.68
CA PRO A 67 -6.23 14.11 18.64
C PRO A 67 -5.62 14.22 20.06
N LEU A 68 -4.47 13.57 20.28
CA LEU A 68 -3.59 13.92 21.41
C LEU A 68 -2.97 15.28 21.10
N MET A 69 -3.23 16.27 21.95
CA MET A 69 -2.62 17.59 21.88
C MET A 69 -1.18 17.59 22.44
N GLU A 70 -0.78 16.54 23.17
CA GLU A 70 0.52 16.42 23.84
C GLU A 70 1.14 15.03 23.59
N ASP A 71 2.47 14.97 23.45
CA ASP A 71 3.24 13.73 23.27
C ASP A 71 3.41 12.99 24.62
N ASP A 72 2.28 12.57 25.22
CA ASP A 72 2.25 11.71 26.40
C ASP A 72 2.07 10.25 25.98
N ASP A 73 3.20 9.52 25.94
CA ASP A 73 3.22 8.11 25.59
C ASP A 73 2.44 7.23 26.58
N ASP A 74 2.40 7.58 27.86
CA ASP A 74 1.63 6.84 28.86
C ASP A 74 0.13 7.04 28.65
N ALA A 75 -0.32 8.27 28.34
CA ALA A 75 -1.70 8.53 27.95
C ALA A 75 -2.08 7.75 26.70
N ARG A 76 -1.21 7.72 25.69
CA ARG A 76 -1.42 6.96 24.47
C ARG A 76 -1.58 5.46 24.76
N LEU A 77 -0.71 4.88 25.61
CA LEU A 77 -0.79 3.47 26.00
C LEU A 77 -2.09 3.16 26.77
N ARG A 78 -2.53 4.05 27.67
CA ARG A 78 -3.82 3.91 28.37
C ARG A 78 -5.00 3.94 27.39
N ILE A 79 -4.98 4.83 26.41
CA ILE A 79 -6.00 4.92 25.36
C ILE A 79 -6.02 3.64 24.51
N GLN A 80 -4.85 3.17 24.07
CA GLN A 80 -4.72 1.93 23.28
C GLN A 80 -5.23 0.72 24.05
N SER A 81 -4.90 0.59 25.34
CA SER A 81 -5.37 -0.51 26.18
C SER A 81 -6.89 -0.49 26.34
N ARG A 82 -7.49 0.69 26.55
CA ARG A 82 -8.94 0.86 26.65
C ARG A 82 -9.64 0.50 25.34
N LEU A 83 -9.15 1.02 24.22
CA LEU A 83 -9.73 0.76 22.90
C LEU A 83 -9.58 -0.72 22.50
N ARG A 84 -8.48 -1.37 22.87
CA ARG A 84 -8.32 -2.82 22.67
C ARG A 84 -9.41 -3.60 23.39
N ALA A 85 -9.63 -3.31 24.69
CA ALA A 85 -10.69 -3.97 25.45
C ALA A 85 -12.09 -3.75 24.85
N GLN A 86 -12.37 -2.53 24.37
CA GLN A 86 -13.64 -2.22 23.69
C GLN A 86 -13.81 -2.99 22.37
N TRP A 87 -12.73 -3.13 21.58
CA TRP A 87 -12.74 -3.93 20.37
C TRP A 87 -12.86 -5.42 20.64
N ASP A 88 -12.22 -5.93 21.71
CA ASP A 88 -12.34 -7.33 22.12
C ASP A 88 -13.80 -7.64 22.48
N GLU A 89 -14.45 -6.79 23.30
CA GLU A 89 -15.87 -6.91 23.64
C GLU A 89 -16.77 -6.85 22.40
N PHE A 90 -16.59 -5.83 21.55
CA PHE A 90 -17.37 -5.66 20.32
C PHE A 90 -17.20 -6.83 19.35
N THR A 91 -15.98 -7.37 19.20
CA THR A 91 -15.74 -8.46 18.25
C THR A 91 -16.45 -9.75 18.70
N THR A 92 -16.65 -9.96 20.01
CA THR A 92 -17.44 -11.10 20.50
C THR A 92 -18.93 -11.04 20.13
N THR A 93 -19.46 -9.88 19.76
CA THR A 93 -20.86 -9.71 19.34
C THR A 93 -21.08 -9.94 17.84
N LEU A 94 -20.01 -10.18 17.08
CA LEU A 94 -20.06 -10.39 15.63
C LEU A 94 -20.03 -11.88 15.27
N SER A 95 -20.75 -12.26 14.22
CA SER A 95 -20.68 -13.63 13.69
C SER A 95 -19.39 -13.83 12.88
N PRO A 96 -18.85 -15.06 12.84
CA PRO A 96 -17.69 -15.39 11.99
C PRO A 96 -17.92 -15.09 10.50
N ASP A 97 -19.12 -15.35 9.97
CA ASP A 97 -19.46 -15.11 8.56
C ASP A 97 -19.39 -13.62 8.21
N LEU A 98 -19.87 -12.75 9.11
CA LEU A 98 -19.79 -11.30 8.94
C LEU A 98 -18.33 -10.83 8.94
N LEU A 99 -17.50 -11.36 9.84
CA LEU A 99 -16.07 -11.06 9.87
C LEU A 99 -15.37 -11.50 8.57
N GLN A 100 -15.69 -12.68 8.06
CA GLN A 100 -15.16 -13.17 6.78
C GLN A 100 -15.56 -12.26 5.61
N GLU A 101 -16.77 -11.71 5.62
CA GLU A 101 -17.23 -10.78 4.60
C GLU A 101 -16.56 -9.39 4.71
N ILE A 102 -16.36 -8.90 5.93
CA ILE A 102 -15.76 -7.58 6.20
C ILE A 102 -14.26 -7.56 5.88
N GLU A 103 -13.51 -8.62 6.21
CA GLU A 103 -12.05 -8.64 6.12
C GLU A 103 -11.49 -8.17 4.76
N PRO A 104 -11.88 -8.75 3.61
CA PRO A 104 -11.33 -8.34 2.31
C PRO A 104 -11.69 -6.89 1.97
N ARG A 105 -12.85 -6.38 2.44
CA ARG A 105 -13.29 -5.00 2.17
C ARG A 105 -12.49 -4.00 2.98
N ILE A 106 -12.30 -4.23 4.28
CA ILE A 106 -11.54 -3.29 5.12
C ILE A 106 -10.06 -3.29 4.74
N ARG A 107 -9.47 -4.45 4.41
CA ARG A 107 -8.11 -4.53 3.87
C ARG A 107 -7.98 -3.78 2.55
N LYS A 108 -8.98 -3.89 1.66
CA LYS A 108 -8.99 -3.14 0.39
C LYS A 108 -9.11 -1.64 0.63
N SER A 109 -9.95 -1.21 1.58
CA SER A 109 -10.11 0.19 1.96
C SER A 109 -8.77 0.79 2.42
N GLU A 110 -8.13 0.16 3.40
CA GLU A 110 -6.84 0.58 3.94
C GLU A 110 -5.75 0.62 2.86
N LYS A 111 -5.60 -0.46 2.06
CA LYS A 111 -4.60 -0.49 0.98
C LYS A 111 -4.83 0.61 -0.05
N SER A 112 -6.09 0.90 -0.40
CA SER A 112 -6.45 1.98 -1.31
C SER A 112 -6.20 3.36 -0.70
N ALA A 113 -6.42 3.55 0.61
CA ALA A 113 -6.10 4.79 1.30
C ALA A 113 -4.59 5.08 1.31
N VAL A 114 -3.77 4.05 1.59
CA VAL A 114 -2.30 4.15 1.47
C VAL A 114 -1.90 4.53 0.06
N ALA A 115 -2.51 3.89 -0.94
CA ALA A 115 -2.25 4.22 -2.33
C ALA A 115 -2.64 5.67 -2.66
N ALA A 116 -3.78 6.15 -2.17
CA ALA A 116 -4.23 7.52 -2.33
C ALA A 116 -3.21 8.52 -1.75
N LEU A 117 -2.76 8.31 -0.50
CA LEU A 117 -1.77 9.18 0.13
C LEU A 117 -0.43 9.20 -0.62
N ASN A 118 -0.02 8.06 -1.16
CA ASN A 118 1.19 7.95 -1.97
C ASN A 118 1.08 8.77 -3.27
N PHE A 119 -0.09 8.80 -3.92
CA PHE A 119 -0.33 9.60 -5.12
C PHE A 119 -0.53 11.09 -4.80
N LEU A 120 -1.17 11.42 -3.68
CA LEU A 120 -1.64 12.76 -3.32
C LEU A 120 -0.72 13.48 -2.32
N GLU A 121 0.53 13.05 -2.19
CA GLU A 121 1.48 13.56 -1.17
C GLU A 121 1.63 15.10 -1.17
N ASP A 122 1.70 15.71 -2.35
CA ASP A 122 1.82 17.17 -2.52
C ASP A 122 0.50 17.83 -2.98
N HIS A 123 -0.63 17.17 -2.72
CA HIS A 123 -1.95 17.61 -3.15
C HIS A 123 -2.78 18.09 -1.95
N ASN A 124 -3.75 18.99 -2.15
CA ASN A 124 -4.64 19.47 -1.09
C ASN A 124 -5.57 18.40 -0.48
N LEU A 125 -5.49 17.15 -0.95
CA LEU A 125 -6.23 15.99 -0.46
C LEU A 125 -5.30 15.02 0.32
N SER A 126 -4.04 15.38 0.57
CA SER A 126 -3.09 14.56 1.32
C SER A 126 -3.65 14.18 2.70
N GLU A 127 -4.17 15.17 3.43
CA GLU A 127 -4.72 14.98 4.78
C GLU A 127 -5.99 14.12 4.74
N THR A 128 -6.87 14.34 3.75
CA THR A 128 -8.05 13.49 3.56
C THR A 128 -7.67 12.02 3.31
N ALA A 129 -6.62 11.78 2.51
CA ALA A 129 -6.11 10.44 2.28
C ALA A 129 -5.42 9.88 3.54
N HIS A 130 -4.73 10.70 4.33
CA HIS A 130 -4.11 10.31 5.59
C HIS A 130 -5.16 9.87 6.61
N GLU A 131 -6.20 10.67 6.81
CA GLU A 131 -7.37 10.34 7.64
C GLU A 131 -8.05 9.05 7.17
N ALA A 132 -8.11 8.82 5.85
CA ALA A 132 -8.65 7.60 5.26
C ALA A 132 -7.89 6.35 5.71
N ILE A 133 -6.57 6.42 5.82
CA ILE A 133 -5.76 5.31 6.32
C ILE A 133 -6.08 5.08 7.79
N HIS A 134 -6.13 6.14 8.61
CA HIS A 134 -6.41 6.02 10.04
C HIS A 134 -7.77 5.36 10.32
N ARG A 135 -8.85 5.82 9.67
CA ARG A 135 -10.18 5.21 9.87
C ARG A 135 -10.21 3.74 9.48
N ALA A 136 -9.63 3.39 8.33
CA ALA A 136 -9.63 2.01 7.84
C ALA A 136 -8.73 1.10 8.68
N ALA A 137 -7.53 1.57 9.05
CA ALA A 137 -6.58 0.84 9.86
C ALA A 137 -7.05 0.66 11.30
N PHE A 138 -7.78 1.63 11.88
CA PHE A 138 -8.40 1.51 13.20
C PHE A 138 -9.42 0.38 13.24
N VAL A 139 -10.36 0.34 12.28
CA VAL A 139 -11.36 -0.74 12.18
C VAL A 139 -10.69 -2.08 11.88
N ARG A 140 -9.74 -2.13 10.93
CA ARG A 140 -9.02 -3.38 10.63
C ARG A 140 -8.27 -3.90 11.86
N ARG A 141 -7.56 -3.01 12.57
CA ARG A 141 -6.83 -3.39 13.79
C ARG A 141 -7.80 -3.90 14.85
N GLY A 142 -8.93 -3.23 15.04
CA GLY A 142 -9.96 -3.64 15.98
C GLY A 142 -10.47 -5.06 15.74
N LEU A 143 -10.86 -5.35 14.50
CA LEU A 143 -11.50 -6.62 14.14
C LEU A 143 -10.51 -7.78 13.90
N PHE A 144 -9.34 -7.51 13.30
CA PHE A 144 -8.46 -8.55 12.76
C PHE A 144 -7.01 -8.46 13.26
N GLY A 145 -6.68 -7.45 14.07
CA GLY A 145 -5.31 -7.23 14.52
C GLY A 145 -4.37 -6.69 13.42
N CYS A 146 -3.13 -6.45 13.82
CA CYS A 146 -2.01 -6.10 12.94
C CYS A 146 -0.80 -6.94 13.35
N PRO A 147 -0.64 -8.17 12.83
CA PRO A 147 0.34 -9.11 13.35
C PRO A 147 1.77 -8.55 13.24
N ILE A 148 2.54 -8.76 14.30
CA ILE A 148 3.99 -8.64 14.32
C ILE A 148 4.52 -10.07 14.26
N THR A 149 5.36 -10.37 13.27
CA THR A 149 5.90 -11.71 13.06
C THR A 149 7.35 -11.78 13.53
N PHE A 150 7.79 -12.93 14.03
CA PHE A 150 9.19 -13.17 14.35
C PHE A 150 9.80 -14.09 13.28
N ARG A 151 10.81 -13.60 12.56
CA ARG A 151 11.51 -14.37 11.52
C ARG A 151 12.94 -13.86 11.35
N ASP A 152 13.85 -14.75 11.00
CA ASP A 152 15.28 -14.46 10.79
C ASP A 152 15.99 -13.81 12.00
N GLY A 153 15.42 -14.01 13.20
CA GLY A 153 15.91 -13.47 14.47
C GLY A 153 15.36 -12.09 14.84
N ASP A 154 14.44 -11.54 14.04
CA ASP A 154 13.97 -10.16 14.16
C ASP A 154 12.43 -10.08 14.16
N PHE A 155 11.87 -9.05 14.80
CA PHE A 155 10.43 -8.78 14.78
C PHE A 155 10.07 -7.92 13.57
N TRP A 156 9.11 -8.32 12.77
CA TRP A 156 8.70 -7.62 11.56
C TRP A 156 7.27 -7.09 11.66
N THR A 157 7.06 -5.89 11.14
CA THR A 157 5.71 -5.33 10.98
C THR A 157 5.49 -4.82 9.56
N SER A 158 4.29 -5.07 9.05
CA SER A 158 3.77 -4.55 7.77
C SER A 158 2.62 -3.56 7.99
N CYS A 159 2.53 -2.98 9.19
CA CYS A 159 1.46 -2.03 9.56
C CYS A 159 1.42 -0.86 8.56
N SER A 160 0.30 -0.75 7.84
CA SER A 160 0.08 0.28 6.82
C SER A 160 0.31 1.69 7.34
N ILE A 161 -0.15 2.01 8.54
CA ILE A 161 0.01 3.32 9.18
C ILE A 161 1.49 3.62 9.37
N ARG A 162 2.22 2.69 10.02
CA ARG A 162 3.65 2.84 10.24
C ARG A 162 4.41 3.01 8.92
N MET A 163 4.10 2.21 7.90
CA MET A 163 4.73 2.35 6.59
C MET A 163 4.39 3.71 5.93
N SER A 164 3.14 4.16 6.06
CA SER A 164 2.67 5.42 5.45
C SER A 164 3.26 6.65 6.12
N HIS A 165 3.64 6.54 7.39
CA HIS A 165 4.35 7.59 8.13
C HIS A 165 5.82 7.69 7.78
N ILE A 166 6.43 6.62 7.26
CA ILE A 166 7.80 6.64 6.75
C ILE A 166 7.73 7.13 5.30
N ARG A 167 7.85 8.44 5.10
CA ARG A 167 7.73 9.11 3.79
C ARG A 167 8.96 8.94 2.90
N ILE A 168 9.52 7.73 2.88
CA ILE A 168 10.68 7.35 2.07
C ILE A 168 10.24 6.25 1.09
N GLY A 169 10.70 6.35 -0.14
CA GLY A 169 10.47 5.39 -1.19
C GLY A 169 11.74 5.03 -1.93
N MET A 170 11.61 4.07 -2.84
CA MET A 170 12.67 3.60 -3.72
C MET A 170 12.44 4.18 -5.11
N SER A 171 13.46 4.82 -5.67
CA SER A 171 13.46 5.23 -7.07
C SER A 171 14.61 4.53 -7.78
N ALA A 172 14.28 3.66 -8.73
CA ALA A 172 15.29 3.02 -9.54
C ALA A 172 15.73 3.95 -10.68
N GLY A 173 17.05 4.12 -10.79
CA GLY A 173 17.70 4.63 -12.00
C GLY A 173 17.75 3.50 -13.02
N LEU A 174 16.83 3.51 -13.98
CA LEU A 174 16.70 2.49 -15.01
C LEU A 174 16.94 3.10 -16.39
N THR A 175 17.62 2.35 -17.26
CA THR A 175 17.57 2.55 -18.72
C THR A 175 16.67 1.48 -19.31
N SER A 176 15.76 1.86 -20.21
CA SER A 176 14.89 0.93 -20.91
C SER A 176 14.53 1.47 -22.27
N GLU A 177 14.42 0.59 -23.24
CA GLU A 177 13.80 0.86 -24.53
C GLU A 177 12.29 0.65 -24.39
N PHE A 178 11.47 1.39 -25.14
CA PHE A 178 10.03 1.22 -25.10
C PHE A 178 9.52 0.86 -26.48
N GLU A 179 8.92 -0.32 -26.63
CA GLU A 179 8.21 -0.73 -27.84
C GLU A 179 6.74 -0.32 -27.77
N CYS A 180 6.20 0.27 -28.83
CA CYS A 180 4.81 0.62 -28.95
C CYS A 180 3.93 -0.64 -28.95
N SER A 181 2.91 -0.70 -28.09
CA SER A 181 1.96 -1.83 -28.05
C SER A 181 1.17 -2.03 -29.35
N VAL A 182 1.09 -1.00 -30.21
CA VAL A 182 0.33 -1.05 -31.47
C VAL A 182 1.15 -1.62 -32.62
N CYS A 183 2.36 -1.11 -32.84
CA CYS A 183 3.18 -1.48 -34.02
C CYS A 183 4.50 -2.16 -33.67
N ASP A 184 4.77 -2.40 -32.39
CA ASP A 184 5.96 -3.08 -31.85
C ASP A 184 7.32 -2.43 -32.24
N ARG A 185 7.31 -1.21 -32.83
CA ARG A 185 8.48 -0.33 -33.04
C ARG A 185 8.82 0.47 -31.79
N LEU A 186 10.03 1.03 -31.72
CA LEU A 186 10.39 1.95 -30.63
C LEU A 186 9.44 3.15 -30.59
N VAL A 187 9.07 3.60 -29.39
CA VAL A 187 8.07 4.66 -29.17
C VAL A 187 8.51 6.00 -29.77
N ASP A 188 9.82 6.26 -29.83
CA ASP A 188 10.40 7.44 -30.48
C ASP A 188 10.49 7.34 -32.01
N GLU A 189 10.24 6.15 -32.57
CA GLU A 189 10.25 5.87 -34.01
C GLU A 189 8.84 5.64 -34.60
N CYS A 190 7.77 5.87 -33.83
CA CYS A 190 6.40 5.62 -34.27
C CYS A 190 5.46 6.81 -34.01
N ASP A 191 4.40 6.93 -34.82
CA ASP A 191 3.42 8.02 -34.73
C ASP A 191 2.29 7.77 -33.71
N HIS A 192 2.35 6.66 -32.97
CA HIS A 192 1.31 6.29 -32.01
C HIS A 192 1.48 7.06 -30.70
N THR A 193 0.50 7.89 -30.37
CA THR A 193 0.49 8.64 -29.12
C THR A 193 0.00 7.76 -27.97
N THR A 194 0.82 7.59 -26.92
CA THR A 194 0.45 6.82 -25.72
C THR A 194 -0.85 7.36 -25.11
N GLY A 195 -1.79 6.46 -24.80
CA GLY A 195 -3.10 6.79 -24.23
C GLY A 195 -4.20 7.07 -25.26
N LEU A 196 -3.90 7.04 -26.57
CA LEU A 196 -4.93 7.03 -27.62
C LEU A 196 -5.27 5.60 -28.05
N THR A 197 -6.48 5.41 -28.56
CA THR A 197 -6.95 4.12 -29.08
C THR A 197 -6.62 4.01 -30.56
N TYR A 198 -6.11 2.85 -30.96
CA TYR A 198 -5.80 2.52 -32.35
C TYR A 198 -6.34 1.13 -32.69
N ASP A 199 -6.64 0.93 -33.97
CA ASP A 199 -7.03 -0.36 -34.50
C ASP A 199 -5.80 -1.25 -34.71
N LYS A 200 -5.79 -2.42 -34.05
CA LYS A 200 -4.75 -3.44 -34.24
C LYS A 200 -5.36 -4.73 -34.75
N VAL A 201 -4.79 -5.28 -35.82
CA VAL A 201 -5.17 -6.60 -36.32
C VAL A 201 -4.57 -7.67 -35.41
N ALA A 202 -5.41 -8.59 -34.94
CA ALA A 202 -4.96 -9.69 -34.09
C ALA A 202 -4.12 -10.69 -34.90
N GLU A 203 -2.91 -10.91 -34.43
CA GLU A 203 -1.95 -11.87 -34.97
C GLU A 203 -1.37 -12.73 -33.84
N ARG A 204 -0.54 -13.71 -34.21
CA ARG A 204 0.27 -14.49 -33.28
C ARG A 204 1.74 -14.19 -33.55
N ASP A 205 2.47 -13.82 -32.52
CA ASP A 205 3.90 -13.59 -32.65
C ASP A 205 4.69 -14.91 -32.71
N SER A 206 6.01 -14.82 -32.85
CA SER A 206 6.90 -15.99 -32.94
C SER A 206 6.87 -16.90 -31.69
N ALA A 207 6.44 -16.40 -30.54
CA ALA A 207 6.28 -17.18 -29.31
C ALA A 207 4.89 -17.83 -29.20
N GLY A 208 3.99 -17.52 -30.14
CA GLY A 208 2.60 -17.95 -30.16
C GLY A 208 1.68 -17.06 -29.31
N ASP A 209 2.13 -15.89 -28.87
CA ASP A 209 1.33 -14.97 -28.06
C ASP A 209 0.47 -14.07 -28.96
N CYS A 210 -0.74 -13.73 -28.50
CA CYS A 210 -1.61 -12.80 -29.21
C CYS A 210 -1.03 -11.38 -29.21
N THR A 211 -0.97 -10.72 -30.37
CA THR A 211 -0.43 -9.35 -30.47
C THR A 211 -1.30 -8.27 -29.80
N VAL A 212 -2.55 -8.60 -29.44
CA VAL A 212 -3.52 -7.72 -28.77
C VAL A 212 -3.44 -7.81 -27.24
N CYS A 213 -3.43 -9.02 -26.67
CA CYS A 213 -3.44 -9.22 -25.21
C CYS A 213 -2.20 -9.91 -24.63
N LYS A 214 -1.25 -10.33 -25.48
CA LYS A 214 -0.02 -11.05 -25.11
C LYS A 214 -0.26 -12.37 -24.34
N SER A 215 -1.39 -13.04 -24.60
CA SER A 215 -1.71 -14.38 -24.09
C SER A 215 -1.73 -15.42 -25.22
N LYS A 216 -1.33 -16.66 -24.91
CA LYS A 216 -1.47 -17.82 -25.81
C LYS A 216 -2.92 -18.30 -25.91
N ASP A 217 -3.63 -18.24 -24.80
CA ASP A 217 -5.02 -18.62 -24.68
C ASP A 217 -5.89 -17.37 -24.57
N CYS A 218 -6.52 -17.00 -25.69
CA CYS A 218 -7.42 -15.86 -25.75
C CYS A 218 -8.41 -16.00 -26.91
N GLU A 219 -9.56 -15.35 -26.77
CA GLU A 219 -10.65 -15.37 -27.76
C GLU A 219 -10.40 -14.44 -28.97
N HIS A 220 -9.27 -13.72 -29.02
CA HIS A 220 -8.94 -12.87 -30.16
C HIS A 220 -8.71 -13.71 -31.43
N ARG A 221 -9.61 -13.53 -32.40
CA ARG A 221 -9.57 -14.23 -33.69
C ARG A 221 -8.53 -13.61 -34.60
N ILE A 222 -7.59 -14.42 -35.09
CA ILE A 222 -6.54 -13.98 -36.02
C ILE A 222 -7.17 -13.31 -37.26
N GLY A 223 -6.63 -12.16 -37.65
CA GLY A 223 -7.12 -11.34 -38.76
C GLY A 223 -8.28 -10.39 -38.42
N SER A 224 -8.83 -10.45 -37.20
CA SER A 224 -9.86 -9.50 -36.74
C SER A 224 -9.21 -8.24 -36.15
N THR A 225 -9.85 -7.09 -36.34
CA THR A 225 -9.38 -5.80 -35.81
C THR A 225 -9.98 -5.52 -34.44
N TYR A 226 -9.14 -5.11 -33.50
CA TYR A 226 -9.55 -4.74 -32.15
C TYR A 226 -9.06 -3.33 -31.81
N PRO A 227 -9.89 -2.51 -31.15
CA PRO A 227 -9.44 -1.22 -30.61
C PRO A 227 -8.56 -1.48 -29.39
N ILE A 228 -7.32 -1.00 -29.43
CA ILE A 228 -6.38 -1.11 -28.32
C ILE A 228 -5.86 0.26 -27.90
N LEU A 229 -5.60 0.43 -26.60
CA LEU A 229 -4.93 1.62 -26.08
C LEU A 229 -3.43 1.53 -26.38
N ALA A 230 -2.84 2.57 -26.97
CA ALA A 230 -1.41 2.65 -27.17
C ALA A 230 -0.68 2.85 -25.82
N TYR A 231 0.32 2.02 -25.56
CA TYR A 231 1.23 2.13 -24.42
C TYR A 231 2.62 1.62 -24.79
N GLY A 232 3.64 2.01 -24.02
CA GLY A 232 5.00 1.52 -24.17
C GLY A 232 5.24 0.24 -23.38
N ASN A 233 5.80 -0.79 -24.03
CA ASN A 233 6.34 -1.99 -23.42
C ASN A 233 7.82 -1.79 -23.15
N ALA A 234 8.22 -1.78 -21.88
CA ALA A 234 9.63 -1.67 -21.53
C ALA A 234 10.40 -2.94 -21.95
N ARG A 235 11.46 -2.76 -22.72
CA ARG A 235 12.44 -3.77 -23.15
C ARG A 235 13.83 -3.37 -22.65
N ASN A 236 14.73 -4.34 -22.61
CA ASN A 236 16.15 -4.13 -22.30
C ASN A 236 16.35 -3.29 -21.01
N VAL A 237 15.52 -3.59 -20.00
CA VAL A 237 15.51 -2.84 -18.73
C VAL A 237 16.80 -3.15 -17.97
N MET A 238 17.67 -2.15 -17.86
CA MET A 238 18.91 -2.21 -17.10
C MET A 238 18.78 -1.32 -15.87
N ALA A 239 18.96 -1.89 -14.68
CA ALA A 239 18.99 -1.16 -13.42
C ALA A 239 20.42 -0.74 -13.08
N HIS A 240 20.64 0.55 -12.91
CA HIS A 240 21.95 1.12 -12.53
C HIS A 240 22.03 1.37 -11.04
N GLU A 241 20.96 1.91 -10.46
CA GLU A 241 20.90 2.25 -9.05
C GLU A 241 19.48 2.15 -8.50
N VAL A 242 19.38 2.03 -7.17
CA VAL A 242 18.13 2.22 -6.42
C VAL A 242 18.42 3.22 -5.32
N SER A 243 17.82 4.40 -5.44
CA SER A 243 18.01 5.52 -4.53
C SER A 243 16.82 5.65 -3.58
N MET A 244 17.10 5.89 -2.30
CA MET A 244 16.08 6.23 -1.31
C MET A 244 15.71 7.70 -1.45
N VAL A 245 14.44 7.99 -1.70
CA VAL A 245 13.96 9.35 -1.98
C VAL A 245 12.63 9.63 -1.30
N ALA A 246 12.34 10.88 -0.99
CA ALA A 246 11.04 11.28 -0.44
C ALA A 246 9.90 11.07 -1.45
N ARG A 247 10.17 11.31 -2.74
CA ARG A 247 9.17 11.25 -3.83
C ARG A 247 9.62 10.27 -4.93
N PRO A 248 9.37 8.97 -4.78
CA PRO A 248 9.78 7.99 -5.78
C PRO A 248 9.10 8.22 -7.13
N ARG A 249 9.77 7.84 -8.22
CA ARG A 249 9.19 7.90 -9.58
C ARG A 249 7.86 7.14 -9.64
N TYR A 250 7.85 5.94 -9.05
CA TYR A 250 6.65 5.14 -8.79
C TYR A 250 6.09 5.49 -7.40
N PRO A 251 4.94 6.16 -7.29
CA PRO A 251 4.42 6.64 -6.00
C PRO A 251 4.26 5.54 -4.94
N GLN A 252 3.97 4.32 -5.39
CA GLN A 252 3.78 3.13 -4.55
C GLN A 252 5.08 2.36 -4.26
N ALA A 253 6.23 2.79 -4.79
CA ALA A 253 7.53 2.19 -4.50
C ALA A 253 8.02 2.66 -3.12
N ARG A 254 7.40 2.12 -2.07
CA ARG A 254 7.59 2.48 -0.66
C ARG A 254 8.00 1.26 0.16
N PHE A 255 8.39 1.49 1.41
CA PHE A 255 8.54 0.41 2.38
C PHE A 255 7.23 -0.35 2.58
N THR A 256 7.34 -1.65 2.65
CA THR A 256 6.23 -2.57 2.88
C THR A 256 6.34 -3.27 4.22
N GLU A 257 7.56 -3.44 4.74
CA GLU A 257 7.83 -4.03 6.05
C GLU A 257 9.11 -3.43 6.66
N LEU A 258 9.20 -3.43 7.99
CA LEU A 258 10.43 -3.10 8.72
C LEU A 258 10.58 -3.93 9.98
N THR A 259 11.81 -4.00 10.49
CA THR A 259 12.10 -4.63 11.77
C THR A 259 11.82 -3.70 12.94
N LEU A 260 11.34 -4.25 14.04
CA LEU A 260 11.18 -3.56 15.32
C LEU A 260 12.31 -3.98 16.25
N ASP A 261 13.03 -3.02 16.82
CA ASP A 261 13.94 -3.33 17.93
C ASP A 261 13.14 -3.55 19.21
N LEU A 262 12.86 -4.82 19.50
CA LEU A 262 12.31 -5.28 20.77
C LEU A 262 13.33 -6.11 21.55
N SER A 263 14.59 -6.15 21.11
CA SER A 263 15.65 -7.00 21.67
C SER A 263 15.97 -6.66 23.12
N ASN A 264 15.88 -5.38 23.48
CA ASN A 264 16.13 -4.88 24.83
C ASN A 264 14.91 -4.92 25.75
N SER A 265 13.77 -5.45 25.28
CA SER A 265 12.56 -5.56 26.10
C SER A 265 12.75 -6.59 27.20
N ARG A 266 12.42 -6.23 28.46
CA ARG A 266 12.34 -7.19 29.58
C ARG A 266 11.36 -8.34 29.34
N ARG A 267 10.50 -8.21 28.32
CA ARG A 267 9.50 -9.20 27.90
C ARG A 267 9.87 -9.90 26.60
N TYR A 268 11.13 -9.85 26.15
CA TYR A 268 11.57 -10.39 24.86
C TYR A 268 11.03 -11.79 24.57
N GLU A 269 11.22 -12.75 25.49
CA GLU A 269 10.77 -14.14 25.29
C GLU A 269 9.24 -14.25 25.14
N ILE A 270 8.47 -13.47 25.90
CA ILE A 270 7.00 -13.45 25.83
C ILE A 270 6.55 -12.81 24.51
N LEU A 271 7.20 -11.73 24.09
CA LEU A 271 6.91 -11.05 22.83
C LEU A 271 7.24 -11.96 21.64
N LYS A 272 8.39 -12.64 21.69
CA LYS A 272 8.82 -13.59 20.66
C LYS A 272 7.82 -14.72 20.54
N TRP A 273 7.48 -15.38 21.65
CA TRP A 273 6.46 -16.43 21.66
C TRP A 273 5.13 -15.91 21.10
N GLY A 274 4.67 -14.74 21.54
CA GLY A 274 3.43 -14.13 21.03
C GLY A 274 3.47 -13.85 19.52
N ALA A 275 4.61 -13.42 18.99
CA ALA A 275 4.79 -13.18 17.56
C ALA A 275 4.82 -14.49 16.75
N GLU A 276 5.46 -15.54 17.27
CA GLU A 276 5.49 -16.88 16.66
C GLU A 276 4.09 -17.53 16.63
N GLN A 277 3.26 -17.27 17.64
CA GLN A 277 1.87 -17.74 17.71
C GLN A 277 0.86 -16.81 16.99
N GLY A 278 1.31 -15.68 16.45
CA GLY A 278 0.43 -14.70 15.78
C GLY A 278 -0.45 -13.88 16.74
N TYR A 279 -0.18 -13.89 18.04
CA TYR A 279 -0.89 -13.13 19.07
C TYR A 279 -0.32 -11.72 19.32
N LEU A 280 0.92 -11.46 18.88
CA LEU A 280 1.50 -10.14 19.00
C LEU A 280 0.97 -9.23 17.88
N HIS A 281 0.26 -8.17 18.26
CA HIS A 281 -0.27 -7.19 17.32
C HIS A 281 0.25 -5.78 17.62
N CYS A 282 0.43 -4.99 16.57
CA CYS A 282 0.71 -3.55 16.68
C CYS A 282 -0.56 -2.79 17.07
N ASP A 283 -0.47 -1.87 18.03
CA ASP A 283 -1.59 -1.01 18.46
C ASP A 283 -1.44 0.45 18.03
N GLY A 284 -0.51 0.74 17.12
CA GLY A 284 -0.24 2.09 16.66
C GLY A 284 -1.50 2.83 16.19
N CYS A 285 -2.45 2.11 15.59
CA CYS A 285 -3.71 2.66 15.09
C CYS A 285 -4.83 2.75 16.14
N LEU A 286 -4.65 2.24 17.37
CA LEU A 286 -5.63 2.34 18.47
C LEU A 286 -5.36 3.53 19.39
N GLY A 287 -4.49 4.44 18.99
CA GLY A 287 -4.22 5.67 19.72
C GLY A 287 -4.05 6.83 18.76
N PRO A 288 -4.01 8.07 19.26
CA PRO A 288 -3.88 9.22 18.39
C PRO A 288 -2.54 9.23 17.65
N CYS A 289 -2.60 9.76 16.43
CA CYS A 289 -1.47 9.79 15.50
C CYS A 289 -0.36 10.73 16.01
N LYS A 290 0.89 10.27 15.98
CA LYS A 290 2.09 11.08 16.31
C LYS A 290 2.57 11.99 15.18
N GLY A 291 1.88 12.00 14.04
CA GLY A 291 2.33 12.68 12.83
C GLY A 291 3.28 11.81 11.98
N PHE A 292 3.95 12.43 11.01
CA PHE A 292 4.94 11.78 10.15
C PHE A 292 6.29 11.71 10.86
N SER A 293 6.98 10.58 10.76
CA SER A 293 8.36 10.47 11.23
C SER A 293 9.29 11.08 10.18
N GLY A 294 10.07 12.08 10.57
CA GLY A 294 11.11 12.64 9.69
C GLY A 294 12.25 11.63 9.46
N MET A 295 13.12 11.90 8.48
CA MET A 295 14.36 11.12 8.32
C MET A 295 15.27 11.19 9.56
N ALA A 296 15.21 12.30 10.30
CA ALA A 296 15.96 12.48 11.55
C ALA A 296 15.40 11.64 12.71
N ASP A 297 14.10 11.29 12.68
CA ASP A 297 13.47 10.45 13.71
C ASP A 297 13.66 8.95 13.42
N ALA A 298 14.24 8.62 12.26
CA ALA A 298 14.64 7.27 11.85
C ALA A 298 16.12 7.00 12.18
N GLU A 299 16.65 7.62 13.24
CA GLU A 299 17.93 7.23 13.81
C GLU A 299 17.82 5.81 14.42
N PRO A 300 18.81 4.93 14.16
CA PRO A 300 18.81 3.55 14.63
C PRO A 300 18.93 3.40 16.15
#